data_AF-A0A5E4W1J0-F1
#
_entry.id   AF-A0A5E4W1J0-F1
#
_cell.length_a   1.000
_cell.length_b   1.000
_cell.length_c   1.000
_cell.angle_alpha   90.00
_cell.angle_beta   90.00
_cell.angle_gamma   90.00
#
_symmetry.space_group_name_H-M   'P 1'
#
loop_
_entity.id
_entity.type
_entity.pdbx_description
1 polymer ?
#
loop_
_entity_poly.entity_id
_entity_poly.type
_entity_poly.pdbx_seq_one_letter_code
_entity_poly.pdbx_strand_id
1 'polypeptide(L)'
;MALRIGLVVYPGFQMISLAAMSVFEIANFGRPAPLYDVSVVSVSGGLVRDSAGISVATEALGRRRFDTLLVAGATIVMPTEPALIAALRRVAPRMRRMASICSGAFVLADTGLLNGRRATTHWGQAHALAQNYPEVIVEEDRIFINDGHVWTSAGMTAGVDLALALVEADFGGDVAREASRQLVVHYRRTGGQSQFSTLSTLEPNSDRVRTALAYAREHLREPLSVEQLAAQVHWSARHFSREFTLQTGLTPAKAIEKLRLEAAQALLEDGEASIARVADITGFGDEERMRRAFVRTLGKPPQALLREARERVRA
;
A
#
# COMPACT_ATOMS: atom_id res chain seq x y z
N MET A 1 25.02 16.77 2.38
CA MET A 1 24.91 16.45 0.95
C MET A 1 23.53 15.86 0.73
N ALA A 2 22.89 16.18 -0.41
CA ALA A 2 21.58 15.64 -0.74
C ALA A 2 21.64 14.11 -0.95
N LEU A 3 20.63 13.40 -0.48
CA LEU A 3 20.47 11.96 -0.70
C LEU A 3 20.04 11.71 -2.14
N ARG A 4 20.70 10.76 -2.81
CA ARG A 4 20.44 10.44 -4.21
C ARG A 4 19.34 9.40 -4.35
N ILE A 5 18.27 9.76 -5.04
CA ILE A 5 17.12 8.90 -5.30
C ILE A 5 17.05 8.61 -6.80
N GLY A 6 17.04 7.34 -7.17
CA GLY A 6 16.84 6.91 -8.55
C GLY A 6 15.54 6.14 -8.71
N LEU A 7 14.71 6.51 -9.68
CA LEU A 7 13.60 5.67 -10.14
C LEU A 7 14.03 4.91 -11.39
N VAL A 8 14.15 3.60 -11.26
CA VAL A 8 14.46 2.68 -12.34
C VAL A 8 13.20 2.44 -13.15
N VAL A 9 13.22 2.85 -14.42
CA VAL A 9 12.16 2.60 -15.40
C VAL A 9 12.67 1.71 -16.53
N TYR A 10 11.74 0.99 -17.14
CA TYR A 10 11.97 0.05 -18.22
C TYR A 10 10.77 0.05 -19.17
N PRO A 11 10.88 -0.43 -20.42
CA PRO A 11 9.79 -0.36 -21.39
C PRO A 11 8.48 -0.94 -20.82
N GLY A 12 7.38 -0.16 -20.94
CA GLY A 12 6.08 -0.56 -20.42
C GLY A 12 5.83 -0.26 -18.92
N PHE A 13 6.73 0.48 -18.27
CA PHE A 13 6.50 0.95 -16.90
C PHE A 13 5.24 1.84 -16.80
N GLN A 14 4.63 1.91 -15.61
CA GLN A 14 3.47 2.73 -15.34
C GLN A 14 3.86 4.17 -15.05
N MET A 15 3.27 5.12 -15.79
CA MET A 15 3.49 6.57 -15.61
C MET A 15 3.31 7.02 -14.16
N ILE A 16 2.31 6.48 -13.47
CA ILE A 16 2.00 6.85 -12.07
C ILE A 16 3.17 6.56 -11.11
N SER A 17 4.11 5.68 -11.47
CA SER A 17 5.33 5.47 -10.68
C SER A 17 6.19 6.73 -10.56
N LEU A 18 6.12 7.64 -11.55
CA LEU A 18 6.81 8.94 -11.48
C LEU A 18 6.23 9.84 -10.37
N ALA A 19 4.97 9.66 -9.96
CA ALA A 19 4.37 10.48 -8.91
C ALA A 19 5.08 10.33 -7.55
N ALA A 20 5.72 9.17 -7.30
CA ALA A 20 6.57 8.97 -6.13
C ALA A 20 7.77 9.95 -6.12
N MET A 21 8.26 10.37 -7.29
CA MET A 21 9.38 11.29 -7.42
C MET A 21 9.01 12.71 -6.98
N SER A 22 7.76 13.12 -7.20
CA SER A 22 7.24 14.41 -6.75
C SER A 22 7.31 14.57 -5.23
N VAL A 23 7.28 13.48 -4.45
CA VAL A 23 7.46 13.56 -2.99
C VAL A 23 8.86 14.04 -2.62
N PHE A 24 9.89 13.49 -3.27
CA PHE A 24 11.28 13.90 -3.02
C PHE A 24 11.57 15.31 -3.55
N GLU A 25 10.99 15.66 -4.70
CA GLU A 25 11.03 17.01 -5.26
C GLU A 25 10.41 18.03 -4.28
N ILE A 26 9.19 17.77 -3.82
CA ILE A 26 8.47 18.67 -2.91
C ILE A 26 9.13 18.72 -1.54
N ALA A 27 9.78 17.64 -1.07
CA ALA A 27 10.56 17.69 0.16
C ALA A 27 11.71 18.72 0.10
N ASN A 28 12.20 19.07 -1.09
CA ASN A 28 13.18 20.15 -1.30
C ASN A 28 12.55 21.55 -1.32
N PHE A 29 11.23 21.66 -1.51
CA PHE A 29 10.56 22.94 -1.73
C PHE A 29 10.73 23.90 -0.56
N GLY A 30 11.07 25.16 -0.85
CA GLY A 30 11.25 26.22 0.16
C GLY A 30 12.51 26.08 1.02
N ARG A 31 13.44 25.16 0.71
CA ARG A 31 14.67 24.94 1.50
C ARG A 31 15.89 25.64 0.89
N PRO A 32 16.86 26.09 1.72
CA PRO A 32 18.10 26.72 1.24
C PRO A 32 19.02 25.76 0.47
N ALA A 33 18.94 24.47 0.76
CA ALA A 33 19.70 23.42 0.11
C ALA A 33 18.82 22.17 -0.08
N PRO A 34 18.98 21.42 -1.18
CA PRO A 34 18.17 20.24 -1.44
C PRO A 34 18.50 19.11 -0.45
N LEU A 35 17.45 18.45 0.02
CA LEU A 35 17.51 17.19 0.76
C LEU A 35 17.75 16.01 -0.18
N TYR A 36 17.19 16.06 -1.39
CA TYR A 36 17.24 14.99 -2.38
C TYR A 36 17.79 15.45 -3.74
N ASP A 37 18.61 14.60 -4.35
CA ASP A 37 18.99 14.63 -5.77
C ASP A 37 18.24 13.49 -6.48
N VAL A 38 17.32 13.84 -7.38
CA VAL A 38 16.29 12.95 -7.89
C VAL A 38 16.57 12.66 -9.37
N SER A 39 16.59 11.40 -9.79
CA SER A 39 16.87 11.02 -11.18
C SER A 39 16.01 9.86 -11.65
N VAL A 40 15.56 9.92 -12.91
CA VAL A 40 14.95 8.77 -13.58
C VAL A 40 16.04 8.04 -14.37
N VAL A 41 16.19 6.74 -14.12
CA VAL A 41 17.28 5.93 -14.68
C VAL A 41 16.75 4.71 -15.40
N SER A 42 17.49 4.26 -16.41
CA SER A 42 17.28 2.98 -17.08
C SER A 42 18.62 2.28 -17.27
N VAL A 43 18.60 1.03 -17.76
CA VAL A 43 19.84 0.24 -17.94
C VAL A 43 20.88 1.00 -18.76
N SER A 44 20.44 1.61 -19.88
CA SER A 44 21.32 2.25 -20.86
C SER A 44 21.13 3.77 -20.95
N GLY A 45 20.15 4.35 -20.25
CA GLY A 45 19.73 5.74 -20.44
C GLY A 45 18.92 5.94 -21.73
N GLY A 46 18.63 7.18 -22.06
CA GLY A 46 17.84 7.55 -23.24
C GLY A 46 16.33 7.52 -23.00
N LEU A 47 15.56 7.48 -24.08
CA LEU A 47 14.09 7.50 -24.02
C LEU A 47 13.53 6.12 -23.70
N VAL A 48 12.71 6.03 -22.65
CA VAL A 48 11.98 4.82 -22.29
C VAL A 48 10.49 5.08 -22.42
N ARG A 49 9.80 4.24 -23.19
CA ARG A 49 8.36 4.37 -23.42
C ARG A 49 7.57 3.67 -22.31
N ASP A 50 6.64 4.40 -21.71
CA ASP A 50 5.74 3.92 -20.67
C ASP A 50 4.56 3.12 -21.25
N SER A 51 3.68 2.62 -20.37
CA SER A 51 2.48 1.88 -20.78
C SER A 51 1.39 2.73 -21.46
N ALA A 52 1.42 4.05 -21.31
CA ALA A 52 0.48 4.98 -21.95
C ALA A 52 0.99 5.47 -23.32
N GLY A 53 2.20 5.08 -23.72
CA GLY A 53 2.83 5.44 -24.98
C GLY A 53 3.70 6.70 -24.94
N ILE A 54 3.87 7.31 -23.76
CA ILE A 54 4.70 8.50 -23.51
C ILE A 54 6.16 8.07 -23.29
N SER A 55 7.10 8.79 -23.87
CA SER A 55 8.53 8.53 -23.68
C SER A 55 9.12 9.46 -22.62
N VAL A 56 9.84 8.89 -21.66
CA VAL A 56 10.53 9.60 -20.59
C VAL A 56 12.03 9.53 -20.82
N ALA A 57 12.70 10.67 -20.73
CA ALA A 57 14.16 10.73 -20.80
C ALA A 57 14.78 10.19 -19.50
N THR A 58 15.78 9.33 -19.65
CA THR A 58 16.44 8.66 -18.53
C THR A 58 17.94 8.77 -18.62
N GLU A 59 18.60 8.77 -17.48
CA GLU A 59 20.04 8.57 -17.40
C GLU A 59 20.39 7.09 -17.35
N ALA A 60 21.62 6.73 -17.76
CA ALA A 60 22.11 5.38 -17.60
C ALA A 60 22.39 5.09 -16.12
N LEU A 61 21.87 3.96 -15.61
CA LEU A 61 22.13 3.50 -14.24
C LEU A 61 23.64 3.39 -13.96
N GLY A 62 24.38 2.84 -14.93
CA GLY A 62 25.84 2.88 -14.99
C GLY A 62 26.54 2.47 -13.69
N ARG A 63 27.46 3.31 -13.22
CA ARG A 63 28.17 3.16 -11.92
C ARG A 63 27.73 4.24 -10.92
N ARG A 64 26.66 4.99 -11.20
CA ARG A 64 26.19 6.07 -10.33
C ARG A 64 25.77 5.47 -8.98
N ARG A 65 26.15 6.14 -7.89
CA ARG A 65 25.75 5.74 -6.54
C ARG A 65 24.46 6.47 -6.17
N PHE A 66 23.48 5.71 -5.72
CA PHE A 66 22.25 6.21 -5.13
C PHE A 66 22.17 5.77 -3.67
N ASP A 67 21.49 6.56 -2.85
CA ASP A 67 21.13 6.17 -1.49
C ASP A 67 19.90 5.26 -1.52
N THR A 68 18.94 5.53 -2.41
CA THR A 68 17.76 4.71 -2.64
C THR A 68 17.52 4.52 -4.14
N LEU A 69 17.30 3.27 -4.57
CA LEU A 69 16.76 2.96 -5.89
C LEU A 69 15.35 2.40 -5.77
N LEU A 70 14.39 3.04 -6.42
CA LEU A 70 13.01 2.57 -6.56
C LEU A 70 12.85 1.90 -7.92
N VAL A 71 12.27 0.71 -7.99
CA VAL A 71 11.90 0.07 -9.25
C VAL A 71 10.44 0.34 -9.54
N ALA A 72 10.18 0.96 -10.69
CA ALA A 72 8.83 1.27 -11.14
C ALA A 72 7.99 0.01 -11.37
N GLY A 73 6.67 0.15 -11.29
CA GLY A 73 5.73 -0.89 -11.70
C GLY A 73 5.49 -0.88 -13.21
N ALA A 74 4.87 -1.93 -13.72
CA ALA A 74 4.37 -2.06 -15.09
C ALA A 74 2.88 -2.49 -15.09
N THR A 75 2.13 -2.05 -16.11
CA THR A 75 0.70 -2.38 -16.27
C THR A 75 0.49 -3.85 -16.55
N ILE A 76 1.41 -4.43 -17.34
CA ILE A 76 1.46 -5.86 -17.63
C ILE A 76 2.79 -6.36 -17.11
N VAL A 77 2.75 -7.38 -16.25
CA VAL A 77 3.96 -8.02 -15.74
C VAL A 77 4.53 -8.89 -16.87
N MET A 78 5.63 -8.44 -17.43
CA MET A 78 6.41 -9.17 -18.43
C MET A 78 7.66 -9.75 -17.77
N PRO A 79 8.25 -10.83 -18.30
CA PRO A 79 9.54 -11.33 -17.82
C PRO A 79 10.58 -10.21 -17.79
N THR A 80 11.28 -10.07 -16.66
CA THR A 80 12.30 -9.04 -16.49
C THR A 80 13.47 -9.28 -17.45
N GLU A 81 13.91 -8.24 -18.15
CA GLU A 81 15.05 -8.36 -19.05
C GLU A 81 16.33 -8.75 -18.29
N PRO A 82 17.13 -9.72 -18.78
CA PRO A 82 18.37 -10.15 -18.13
C PRO A 82 19.35 -9.00 -17.87
N ALA A 83 19.39 -8.00 -18.75
CA ALA A 83 20.23 -6.83 -18.61
C ALA A 83 19.82 -5.97 -17.39
N LEU A 84 18.52 -5.83 -17.12
CA LEU A 84 18.01 -5.12 -15.95
C LEU A 84 18.32 -5.88 -14.67
N ILE A 85 18.11 -7.20 -14.63
CA ILE A 85 18.46 -8.05 -13.48
C ILE A 85 19.95 -7.92 -13.15
N ALA A 86 20.81 -8.04 -14.18
CA ALA A 86 22.26 -7.94 -14.01
C ALA A 86 22.71 -6.55 -13.55
N ALA A 87 22.07 -5.49 -14.06
CA ALA A 87 22.36 -4.12 -13.67
C ALA A 87 21.99 -3.87 -12.20
N LEU A 88 20.80 -4.30 -11.77
CA LEU A 88 20.32 -4.16 -10.39
C LEU A 88 21.17 -4.96 -9.40
N ARG A 89 21.47 -6.23 -9.68
CA ARG A 89 22.36 -7.06 -8.84
C ARG A 89 23.74 -6.42 -8.64
N ARG A 90 24.26 -5.74 -9.67
CA ARG A 90 25.57 -5.08 -9.61
C ARG A 90 25.58 -3.83 -8.73
N VAL A 91 24.49 -3.06 -8.72
CA VAL A 91 24.44 -1.79 -7.97
C VAL A 91 23.90 -1.97 -6.55
N ALA A 92 22.99 -2.93 -6.32
CA ALA A 92 22.30 -3.10 -5.05
C ALA A 92 23.22 -3.16 -3.81
N PRO A 93 24.37 -3.87 -3.80
CA PRO A 93 25.27 -3.92 -2.64
C PRO A 93 25.89 -2.56 -2.24
N ARG A 94 25.79 -1.55 -3.11
CA ARG A 94 26.35 -0.20 -2.88
C ARG A 94 25.30 0.81 -2.47
N MET A 95 24.02 0.44 -2.49
CA MET A 95 22.91 1.32 -2.13
C MET A 95 22.59 1.13 -0.65
N ARG A 96 22.11 2.18 0.02
CA ARG A 96 21.62 2.06 1.40
C ARG A 96 20.32 1.27 1.45
N ARG A 97 19.47 1.39 0.43
CA ARG A 97 18.23 0.60 0.28
C ARG A 97 17.76 0.47 -1.17
N MET A 98 17.02 -0.60 -1.41
CA MET A 98 16.29 -0.89 -2.64
C MET A 98 14.79 -0.81 -2.34
N ALA A 99 14.02 -0.34 -3.31
CA ALA A 99 12.58 -0.27 -3.17
C ALA A 99 11.86 -0.65 -4.47
N SER A 100 10.58 -1.02 -4.37
CA SER A 100 9.73 -1.28 -5.53
C SER A 100 8.32 -0.74 -5.35
N ILE A 101 7.74 -0.33 -6.47
CA ILE A 101 6.34 0.10 -6.58
C ILE A 101 5.60 -0.94 -7.42
N CYS A 102 4.45 -1.42 -6.93
CA CYS A 102 3.60 -2.35 -7.69
C CYS A 102 4.38 -3.62 -8.10
N SER A 103 4.20 -4.04 -9.34
CA SER A 103 4.91 -5.14 -10.00
C SER A 103 6.43 -4.96 -10.12
N GLY A 104 7.01 -3.80 -9.76
CA GLY A 104 8.46 -3.68 -9.58
C GLY A 104 9.02 -4.68 -8.55
N ALA A 105 8.16 -5.23 -7.68
CA ALA A 105 8.51 -6.31 -6.77
C ALA A 105 8.97 -7.59 -7.51
N PHE A 106 8.41 -7.90 -8.69
CA PHE A 106 8.84 -9.05 -9.51
C PHE A 106 10.27 -8.85 -10.02
N VAL A 107 10.60 -7.63 -10.45
CA VAL A 107 11.95 -7.28 -10.88
C VAL A 107 12.95 -7.43 -9.71
N LEU A 108 12.58 -7.02 -8.50
CA LEU A 108 13.41 -7.25 -7.31
C LEU A 108 13.50 -8.74 -6.96
N ALA A 109 12.42 -9.50 -7.08
CA ALA A 109 12.41 -10.95 -6.85
C ALA A 109 13.36 -11.68 -7.82
N ASP A 110 13.35 -11.31 -9.11
CA ASP A 110 14.26 -11.87 -10.13
C ASP A 110 15.74 -11.64 -9.82
N THR A 111 16.06 -10.58 -9.06
CA THR A 111 17.44 -10.35 -8.59
C THR A 111 17.83 -11.20 -7.39
N GLY A 112 16.87 -11.84 -6.71
CA GLY A 112 17.07 -12.56 -5.45
C GLY A 112 17.08 -11.66 -4.21
N LEU A 113 16.84 -10.34 -4.37
CA LEU A 113 16.88 -9.38 -3.25
C LEU A 113 15.72 -9.58 -2.26
N LEU A 114 14.63 -10.23 -2.69
CA LEU A 114 13.46 -10.50 -1.85
C LEU A 114 13.50 -11.87 -1.14
N ASN A 115 14.51 -12.71 -1.41
CA ASN A 115 14.59 -14.04 -0.82
C ASN A 115 14.69 -13.95 0.72
N GLY A 116 13.79 -14.63 1.42
CA GLY A 116 13.68 -14.63 2.86
C GLY A 116 13.14 -13.32 3.47
N ARG A 117 12.64 -12.38 2.65
CA ARG A 117 12.14 -11.07 3.10
C ARG A 117 10.63 -10.96 2.99
N ARG A 118 10.06 -10.11 3.84
CA ARG A 118 8.68 -9.64 3.75
C ARG A 118 8.55 -8.66 2.60
N ALA A 119 7.59 -8.91 1.72
CA ALA A 119 7.32 -8.03 0.59
C ALA A 119 5.81 -7.94 0.31
N THR A 120 5.40 -6.82 -0.30
CA THR A 120 4.07 -6.62 -0.86
C THR A 120 4.22 -6.18 -2.32
N THR A 121 3.16 -6.39 -3.07
CA THR A 121 2.99 -5.91 -4.44
C THR A 121 1.51 -5.58 -4.62
N HIS A 122 1.09 -5.16 -5.81
CA HIS A 122 -0.33 -4.99 -6.09
C HIS A 122 -1.12 -6.26 -5.75
N TRP A 123 -2.21 -6.15 -4.99
CA TRP A 123 -3.07 -7.27 -4.56
C TRP A 123 -3.35 -8.28 -5.69
N GLY A 124 -3.70 -7.79 -6.88
CA GLY A 124 -4.00 -8.63 -8.05
C GLY A 124 -2.80 -9.40 -8.61
N GLN A 125 -1.60 -9.12 -8.10
CA GLN A 125 -0.34 -9.78 -8.44
C GLN A 125 0.30 -10.47 -7.23
N ALA A 126 -0.25 -10.32 -6.01
CA ALA A 126 0.36 -10.84 -4.80
C ALA A 126 0.42 -12.37 -4.79
N HIS A 127 -0.66 -13.02 -5.22
CA HIS A 127 -0.70 -14.47 -5.35
C HIS A 127 0.34 -14.99 -6.37
N ALA A 128 0.44 -14.33 -7.53
CA ALA A 128 1.41 -14.68 -8.57
C ALA A 128 2.86 -14.49 -8.08
N LEU A 129 3.14 -13.44 -7.30
CA LEU A 129 4.45 -13.22 -6.69
C LEU A 129 4.79 -14.36 -5.71
N ALA A 130 3.85 -14.74 -4.85
CA ALA A 130 4.06 -15.81 -3.86
C ALA A 130 4.28 -17.18 -4.53
N GLN A 131 3.56 -17.47 -5.61
CA GLN A 131 3.71 -18.71 -6.37
C GLN A 131 5.04 -18.80 -7.11
N ASN A 132 5.44 -17.72 -7.78
CA ASN A 132 6.63 -17.71 -8.62
C ASN A 132 7.93 -17.58 -7.80
N TYR A 133 7.87 -17.02 -6.59
CA TYR A 133 9.02 -16.79 -5.73
C TYR A 133 8.73 -17.28 -4.29
N PRO A 134 8.78 -18.60 -4.05
CA PRO A 134 8.37 -19.19 -2.76
C PRO A 134 9.26 -18.82 -1.58
N GLU A 135 10.45 -18.28 -1.82
CA GLU A 135 11.33 -17.74 -0.77
C GLU A 135 10.89 -16.34 -0.28
N VAL A 136 9.98 -15.67 -0.99
CA VAL A 136 9.48 -14.34 -0.60
C VAL A 136 8.30 -14.50 0.35
N ILE A 137 8.34 -13.82 1.49
CA ILE A 137 7.23 -13.80 2.46
C ILE A 137 6.24 -12.71 2.02
N VAL A 138 5.32 -13.07 1.13
CA VAL A 138 4.35 -12.11 0.58
C VAL A 138 3.24 -11.78 1.58
N GLU A 139 3.08 -10.49 1.89
CA GLU A 139 1.91 -9.96 2.61
C GLU A 139 1.00 -9.21 1.62
N GLU A 140 -0.06 -9.88 1.18
CA GLU A 140 -0.86 -9.48 0.02
C GLU A 140 -1.63 -8.16 0.16
N ASP A 141 -1.86 -7.68 1.39
CA ASP A 141 -2.77 -6.58 1.66
C ASP A 141 -2.12 -5.41 2.43
N ARG A 142 -0.83 -5.19 2.19
CA ARG A 142 -0.09 -4.03 2.73
C ARG A 142 0.07 -2.95 1.67
N ILE A 143 -0.19 -1.69 2.03
CA ILE A 143 0.14 -0.53 1.16
C ILE A 143 1.64 -0.48 0.89
N PHE A 144 2.46 -0.63 1.93
CA PHE A 144 3.90 -0.82 1.79
C PHE A 144 4.49 -1.58 2.98
N ILE A 145 5.67 -2.17 2.76
CA ILE A 145 6.45 -2.89 3.75
C ILE A 145 7.87 -2.34 3.74
N ASN A 146 8.42 -2.15 4.92
CA ASN A 146 9.85 -1.97 5.17
C ASN A 146 10.38 -3.26 5.82
N ASP A 147 11.30 -3.94 5.14
CA ASP A 147 12.08 -5.06 5.67
C ASP A 147 13.60 -4.76 5.56
N GLY A 148 14.03 -3.84 6.43
CA GLY A 148 15.42 -3.39 6.53
C GLY A 148 15.81 -2.51 5.34
N HIS A 149 16.70 -3.02 4.48
CA HIS A 149 17.18 -2.31 3.30
C HIS A 149 16.32 -2.56 2.05
N VAL A 150 15.20 -3.28 2.18
CA VAL A 150 14.26 -3.52 1.07
C VAL A 150 12.86 -3.02 1.43
N TRP A 151 12.29 -2.20 0.55
CA TRP A 151 10.98 -1.59 0.74
C TRP A 151 10.07 -1.87 -0.45
N THR A 152 8.85 -2.31 -0.25
CA THR A 152 7.96 -2.68 -1.37
C THR A 152 6.57 -2.10 -1.16
N SER A 153 5.88 -1.66 -2.22
CA SER A 153 4.51 -1.15 -2.13
C SER A 153 3.54 -1.78 -3.13
N ALA A 154 2.26 -1.68 -2.80
CA ALA A 154 1.11 -2.10 -3.59
C ALA A 154 1.06 -1.50 -5.01
N GLY A 155 1.66 -0.33 -5.23
CA GLY A 155 1.59 0.36 -6.51
C GLY A 155 0.57 1.49 -6.60
N MET A 156 0.39 2.03 -7.81
CA MET A 156 -0.46 3.20 -8.05
C MET A 156 -0.10 4.35 -7.09
N THR A 157 -1.06 4.88 -6.34
CA THR A 157 -0.84 5.94 -5.35
C THR A 157 -0.07 5.46 -4.11
N ALA A 158 0.01 4.14 -3.84
CA ALA A 158 0.86 3.61 -2.77
C ALA A 158 2.36 3.83 -3.02
N GLY A 159 2.76 4.17 -4.26
CA GLY A 159 4.11 4.67 -4.54
C GLY A 159 4.39 6.02 -3.86
N VAL A 160 3.38 6.90 -3.77
CA VAL A 160 3.47 8.18 -3.06
C VAL A 160 3.54 7.94 -1.55
N ASP A 161 2.71 7.03 -1.04
CA ASP A 161 2.71 6.62 0.37
C ASP A 161 4.10 6.04 0.78
N LEU A 162 4.67 5.17 -0.06
CA LEU A 162 6.02 4.64 0.13
C LEU A 162 7.08 5.75 0.12
N ALA A 163 7.00 6.70 -0.82
CA ALA A 163 7.96 7.79 -0.89
C ALA A 163 7.87 8.72 0.33
N LEU A 164 6.67 9.01 0.84
CA LEU A 164 6.48 9.77 2.08
C LEU A 164 7.10 9.05 3.28
N ALA A 165 6.91 7.73 3.38
CA ALA A 165 7.52 6.93 4.43
C ALA A 165 9.06 6.89 4.33
N LEU A 166 9.62 6.93 3.11
CA LEU A 166 11.06 7.07 2.90
C LEU A 166 11.57 8.44 3.36
N VAL A 167 10.84 9.53 3.07
CA VAL A 167 11.17 10.87 3.55
C VAL A 167 11.14 10.95 5.07
N GLU A 168 10.13 10.36 5.70
CA GLU A 168 10.02 10.29 7.16
C GLU A 168 11.20 9.52 7.77
N ALA A 169 11.58 8.39 7.17
CA ALA A 169 12.73 7.60 7.62
C ALA A 169 14.09 8.31 7.44
N ASP A 170 14.18 9.26 6.50
CA ASP A 170 15.42 10.01 6.23
C ASP A 170 15.56 11.28 7.07
N PHE A 171 14.46 12.02 7.23
CA PHE A 171 14.48 13.39 7.76
C PHE A 171 13.40 13.67 8.82
N GLY A 172 12.66 12.65 9.25
CA GLY A 172 11.64 12.74 10.29
C GLY A 172 10.25 13.13 9.80
N GLY A 173 9.27 12.95 10.69
CA GLY A 173 7.84 13.13 10.37
C GLY A 173 7.46 14.55 9.95
N ASP A 174 8.16 15.58 10.43
CA ASP A 174 7.85 16.97 10.08
C ASP A 174 8.10 17.27 8.60
N VAL A 175 9.19 16.75 8.04
CA VAL A 175 9.52 16.93 6.61
C VAL A 175 8.52 16.19 5.73
N ALA A 176 8.19 14.95 6.09
CA ALA A 176 7.20 14.16 5.36
C ALA A 176 5.81 14.79 5.44
N ARG A 177 5.43 15.34 6.59
CA ARG A 177 4.14 16.02 6.78
C ARG A 177 4.04 17.28 5.94
N GLU A 178 5.07 18.12 5.93
CA GLU A 178 5.08 19.31 5.08
C GLU A 178 5.01 18.92 3.60
N ALA A 179 5.76 17.90 3.16
CA ALA A 179 5.70 17.43 1.79
C ALA A 179 4.29 16.93 1.40
N SER A 180 3.64 16.16 2.27
CA SER A 180 2.27 15.68 2.04
C SER A 180 1.25 16.81 1.94
N ARG A 181 1.41 17.86 2.76
CA ARG A 181 0.55 19.06 2.75
C ARG A 181 0.69 19.84 1.45
N GLN A 182 1.92 20.02 0.98
CA GLN A 182 2.19 20.71 -0.29
C GLN A 182 1.66 19.91 -1.50
N LEU A 183 1.70 18.58 -1.44
CA LEU A 183 1.14 17.70 -2.45
C LEU A 183 -0.39 17.53 -2.37
N VAL A 184 -1.04 18.04 -1.31
CA VAL A 184 -2.48 17.87 -1.05
C VAL A 184 -2.87 16.39 -1.02
N VAL A 185 -2.02 15.55 -0.41
CA VAL A 185 -2.29 14.13 -0.19
C VAL A 185 -2.48 13.83 1.28
N HIS A 186 -3.20 12.76 1.58
CA HIS A 186 -3.29 12.28 2.96
C HIS A 186 -1.89 11.95 3.47
N TYR A 187 -1.48 12.60 4.55
CA TYR A 187 -0.19 12.34 5.18
C TYR A 187 -0.06 10.88 5.65
N ARG A 188 -1.16 10.25 6.06
CA ARG A 188 -1.16 8.88 6.58
C ARG A 188 -2.09 7.96 5.79
N ARG A 189 -1.48 7.19 4.89
CA ARG A 189 -1.89 5.82 4.64
C ARG A 189 -0.78 4.91 5.16
N THR A 190 -1.01 4.31 6.33
CA THR A 190 -0.02 3.47 7.00
C THR A 190 0.25 2.22 6.16
N GLY A 191 1.50 1.73 6.16
CA GLY A 191 1.83 0.49 5.42
C GLY A 191 0.97 -0.72 5.86
N GLY A 192 0.41 -0.66 7.08
CA GLY A 192 -0.47 -1.67 7.63
C GLY A 192 -1.90 -1.66 7.11
N GLN A 193 -2.37 -0.57 6.51
CA GLN A 193 -3.68 -0.46 5.89
C GLN A 193 -3.81 -1.40 4.68
N SER A 194 -5.04 -1.83 4.46
CA SER A 194 -5.43 -2.61 3.28
C SER A 194 -5.22 -1.80 2.01
N GLN A 195 -4.82 -2.47 0.93
CA GLN A 195 -4.61 -1.83 -0.38
C GLN A 195 -5.93 -1.31 -0.96
N PHE A 196 -7.03 -2.01 -0.66
CA PHE A 196 -8.37 -1.73 -1.15
C PHE A 196 -9.35 -1.68 0.01
N SER A 197 -10.35 -0.80 -0.09
CA SER A 197 -11.42 -0.86 0.89
C SER A 197 -12.14 -2.20 0.83
N THR A 198 -12.62 -2.72 1.95
CA THR A 198 -13.42 -3.96 2.01
C THR A 198 -14.54 -3.94 0.98
N LEU A 199 -15.13 -2.76 0.72
CA LEU A 199 -16.15 -2.53 -0.29
C LEU A 199 -15.72 -2.86 -1.71
N SER A 200 -14.47 -2.58 -2.07
CA SER A 200 -13.91 -2.90 -3.37
C SER A 200 -13.66 -4.40 -3.51
N THR A 201 -13.32 -5.11 -2.43
CA THR A 201 -13.16 -6.60 -2.47
C THR A 201 -14.47 -7.34 -2.69
N LEU A 202 -15.60 -6.74 -2.31
CA LEU A 202 -16.90 -7.42 -2.36
C LEU A 202 -17.52 -7.40 -3.77
N GLU A 203 -16.95 -6.62 -4.71
CA GLU A 203 -17.38 -6.42 -6.12
C GLU A 203 -18.81 -6.86 -6.45
N PRO A 204 -19.85 -6.23 -5.87
CA PRO A 204 -21.21 -6.64 -6.15
C PRO A 204 -21.61 -6.24 -7.56
N ASN A 205 -22.10 -7.22 -8.34
CA ASN A 205 -22.64 -7.00 -9.68
C ASN A 205 -23.94 -6.16 -9.69
N SER A 206 -24.64 -6.05 -8.55
CA SER A 206 -25.86 -5.26 -8.41
C SER A 206 -25.62 -3.92 -7.71
N ASP A 207 -26.13 -2.85 -8.30
CA ASP A 207 -26.19 -1.51 -7.70
C ASP A 207 -26.83 -1.52 -6.32
N ARG A 208 -27.81 -2.39 -6.07
CA ARG A 208 -28.49 -2.48 -4.77
C ARG A 208 -27.57 -3.02 -3.68
N VAL A 209 -26.82 -4.09 -3.94
CA VAL A 209 -25.87 -4.63 -2.96
C VAL A 209 -24.75 -3.61 -2.70
N ARG A 210 -24.31 -2.87 -3.73
CA ARG A 210 -23.37 -1.76 -3.60
C ARG A 210 -23.91 -0.65 -2.69
N THR A 211 -25.18 -0.26 -2.86
CA THR A 211 -25.85 0.75 -2.00
C THR A 211 -25.95 0.30 -0.55
N ALA A 212 -26.35 -0.95 -0.29
CA ALA A 212 -26.42 -1.49 1.07
C ALA A 212 -25.06 -1.49 1.77
N LEU A 213 -24.00 -1.79 1.01
CA LEU A 213 -22.63 -1.76 1.48
C LEU A 213 -22.09 -0.36 1.76
N ALA A 214 -22.40 0.61 0.90
CA ALA A 214 -22.07 2.02 1.13
C ALA A 214 -22.77 2.54 2.40
N TYR A 215 -24.07 2.25 2.56
CA TYR A 215 -24.82 2.58 3.76
C TYR A 215 -24.19 1.97 5.02
N ALA A 216 -23.84 0.67 4.98
CA ALA A 216 -23.20 -0.01 6.11
C ALA A 216 -21.90 0.67 6.54
N ARG A 217 -21.09 1.15 5.60
CA ARG A 217 -19.82 1.85 5.87
C ARG A 217 -20.02 3.19 6.57
N GLU A 218 -21.07 3.92 6.21
CA GLU A 218 -21.40 5.22 6.82
C GLU A 218 -22.02 5.07 8.23
N HIS A 219 -22.63 3.92 8.52
CA HIS A 219 -23.40 3.68 9.74
C HIS A 219 -22.82 2.55 10.60
N LEU A 220 -21.48 2.33 10.57
CA LEU A 220 -20.84 1.18 11.22
C LEU A 220 -21.12 1.06 12.72
N ARG A 221 -21.34 2.19 13.40
CA ARG A 221 -21.68 2.27 14.84
C ARG A 221 -23.05 1.67 15.17
N GLU A 222 -23.97 1.68 14.21
CA GLU A 222 -25.34 1.22 14.42
C GLU A 222 -25.42 -0.31 14.43
N PRO A 223 -26.45 -0.90 15.08
CA PRO A 223 -26.79 -2.29 14.78
C PRO A 223 -27.15 -2.36 13.29
N LEU A 224 -26.37 -3.11 12.51
CA LEU A 224 -26.59 -3.33 11.08
C LEU A 224 -27.07 -4.77 10.88
N SER A 225 -28.35 -5.02 11.15
CA SER A 225 -28.96 -6.31 10.91
C SER A 225 -29.20 -6.54 9.42
N VAL A 226 -29.44 -7.81 9.05
CA VAL A 226 -29.80 -8.18 7.67
C VAL A 226 -31.09 -7.46 7.25
N GLU A 227 -32.05 -7.35 8.15
CA GLU A 227 -33.34 -6.69 7.93
C GLU A 227 -33.16 -5.20 7.65
N GLN A 228 -32.28 -4.53 8.39
CA GLN A 228 -31.99 -3.10 8.19
C GLN A 228 -31.34 -2.86 6.82
N LEU A 229 -30.32 -3.66 6.47
CA LEU A 229 -29.67 -3.54 5.15
C LEU A 229 -30.63 -3.88 4.00
N ALA A 230 -31.49 -4.89 4.18
CA ALA A 230 -32.49 -5.26 3.18
C ALA A 230 -33.55 -4.16 2.99
N ALA A 231 -33.94 -3.48 4.08
CA ALA A 231 -34.88 -2.36 4.03
C ALA A 231 -34.33 -1.18 3.22
N GLN A 232 -33.01 -0.88 3.31
CA GLN A 232 -32.36 0.19 2.53
C GLN A 232 -32.44 -0.03 1.02
N VAL A 233 -32.64 -1.27 0.57
CA VAL A 233 -32.71 -1.64 -0.85
C VAL A 233 -34.08 -2.20 -1.26
N HIS A 234 -35.07 -2.05 -0.38
CA HIS A 234 -36.45 -2.52 -0.56
C HIS A 234 -36.55 -4.02 -0.93
N TRP A 235 -35.75 -4.86 -0.26
CA TRP A 235 -35.81 -6.32 -0.38
C TRP A 235 -36.24 -6.98 0.93
N SER A 236 -36.75 -8.21 0.82
CA SER A 236 -36.88 -9.08 1.99
C SER A 236 -35.51 -9.53 2.49
N ALA A 237 -35.36 -9.74 3.80
CA ALA A 237 -34.11 -10.18 4.43
C ALA A 237 -33.55 -11.48 3.82
N ARG A 238 -34.44 -12.42 3.46
CA ARG A 238 -34.09 -13.68 2.81
C ARG A 238 -33.53 -13.48 1.41
N HIS A 239 -34.17 -12.63 0.61
CA HIS A 239 -33.70 -12.34 -0.74
C HIS A 239 -32.36 -11.62 -0.71
N PHE A 240 -32.24 -10.59 0.14
CA PHE A 240 -31.01 -9.83 0.34
C PHE A 240 -29.85 -10.74 0.76
N SER A 241 -30.02 -11.58 1.79
CA SER A 241 -28.94 -12.48 2.25
C SER A 241 -28.43 -13.40 1.15
N ARG A 242 -29.36 -13.99 0.37
CA ARG A 242 -29.01 -14.89 -0.73
C ARG A 242 -28.25 -14.15 -1.82
N GLU A 243 -28.80 -13.03 -2.28
CA GLU A 243 -28.23 -12.25 -3.38
C GLU A 243 -26.88 -11.64 -2.99
N PHE A 244 -26.78 -11.12 -1.77
CA PHE A 244 -25.55 -10.59 -1.21
C PHE A 244 -24.45 -11.66 -1.17
N THR A 245 -24.77 -12.87 -0.69
CA THR A 245 -23.78 -13.96 -0.60
C THR A 245 -23.36 -14.45 -1.99
N LEU A 246 -24.32 -14.56 -2.92
CA LEU A 246 -24.03 -14.95 -4.30
C LEU A 246 -23.08 -13.96 -5.00
N GLN A 247 -23.25 -12.67 -4.76
CA GLN A 247 -22.44 -11.64 -5.42
C GLN A 247 -21.09 -11.39 -4.73
N THR A 248 -21.06 -11.43 -3.40
CA THR A 248 -19.87 -11.01 -2.63
C THR A 248 -19.04 -12.18 -2.10
N GLY A 249 -19.55 -13.41 -2.20
CA GLY A 249 -18.96 -14.61 -1.60
C GLY A 249 -19.03 -14.66 -0.07
N LEU A 250 -19.60 -13.64 0.59
CA LEU A 250 -19.66 -13.51 2.03
C LEU A 250 -21.10 -13.30 2.51
N THR A 251 -21.41 -13.80 3.71
CA THR A 251 -22.69 -13.45 4.37
C THR A 251 -22.67 -11.97 4.78
N PRO A 252 -23.82 -11.25 4.81
CA PRO A 252 -23.87 -9.85 5.23
C PRO A 252 -23.18 -9.55 6.56
N ALA A 253 -23.38 -10.41 7.58
CA ALA A 253 -22.78 -10.24 8.89
C ALA A 253 -21.23 -10.28 8.86
N LYS A 254 -20.65 -11.17 8.03
CA LYS A 254 -19.19 -11.25 7.84
C LYS A 254 -18.65 -10.02 7.11
N ALA A 255 -19.37 -9.51 6.12
CA ALA A 255 -18.97 -8.30 5.40
C ALA A 255 -18.99 -7.08 6.33
N ILE A 256 -20.02 -6.92 7.16
CA ILE A 256 -20.08 -5.87 8.18
C ILE A 256 -18.93 -6.01 9.18
N GLU A 257 -18.68 -7.23 9.70
CA GLU A 257 -17.55 -7.47 10.61
C GLU A 257 -16.21 -7.06 9.98
N LYS A 258 -16.00 -7.35 8.69
CA LYS A 258 -14.79 -6.96 7.96
C LYS A 258 -14.69 -5.44 7.79
N LEU A 259 -15.79 -4.75 7.46
CA LEU A 259 -15.83 -3.29 7.39
C LEU A 259 -15.52 -2.63 8.74
N ARG A 260 -16.05 -3.18 9.84
CA ARG A 260 -15.76 -2.70 11.19
C ARG A 260 -14.30 -2.94 11.58
N LEU A 261 -13.75 -4.09 11.23
CA LEU A 261 -12.33 -4.42 11.42
C LEU A 261 -11.42 -3.42 10.71
N GLU A 262 -11.71 -3.13 9.44
CA GLU A 262 -10.95 -2.15 8.65
C GLU A 262 -10.99 -0.75 9.28
N ALA A 263 -12.18 -0.28 9.66
CA ALA A 263 -12.32 1.01 10.35
C ALA A 263 -11.59 1.04 11.70
N ALA A 264 -11.68 -0.04 12.48
CA ALA A 264 -11.02 -0.15 13.78
C ALA A 264 -9.50 -0.17 13.64
N GLN A 265 -8.97 -0.84 12.62
CA GLN A 265 -7.54 -0.88 12.34
C GLN A 265 -7.02 0.53 12.04
N ALA A 266 -7.69 1.27 11.15
CA ALA A 266 -7.30 2.63 10.80
C ALA A 266 -7.23 3.54 12.05
N LEU A 267 -8.23 3.47 12.92
CA LEU A 267 -8.29 4.27 14.15
C LEU A 267 -7.23 3.89 15.19
N LEU A 268 -6.88 2.60 15.31
CA LEU A 268 -5.84 2.14 16.23
C LEU A 268 -4.44 2.53 15.74
N GLU A 269 -4.24 2.53 14.43
CA GLU A 269 -2.99 2.94 13.79
C GLU A 269 -2.74 4.45 13.92
N ASP A 270 -3.79 5.27 14.03
CA ASP A 270 -3.66 6.71 14.37
C ASP A 270 -3.17 6.96 15.80
N GLY A 271 -3.37 6.00 16.71
CA GLY A 271 -2.75 5.99 18.06
C GLY A 271 -3.41 6.89 19.11
N GLU A 272 -4.38 7.73 18.74
CA GLU A 272 -5.01 8.72 19.63
C GLU A 272 -6.17 8.16 20.47
N ALA A 273 -6.85 7.10 19.99
CA ALA A 273 -8.03 6.54 20.65
C ALA A 273 -7.69 5.34 21.57
N SER A 274 -8.46 5.18 22.64
CA SER A 274 -8.43 3.96 23.47
C SER A 274 -9.15 2.79 22.78
N ILE A 275 -8.81 1.55 23.12
CA ILE A 275 -9.45 0.35 22.55
C ILE A 275 -10.96 0.36 22.81
N ALA A 276 -11.37 0.73 24.03
CA ALA A 276 -12.77 0.96 24.39
C ALA A 276 -13.47 1.90 23.41
N ARG A 277 -12.84 3.05 23.15
CA ARG A 277 -13.40 4.10 22.28
C ARG A 277 -13.51 3.61 20.84
N VAL A 278 -12.48 2.92 20.34
CA VAL A 278 -12.48 2.34 18.99
C VAL A 278 -13.59 1.31 18.85
N ALA A 279 -13.77 0.42 19.83
CA ALA A 279 -14.82 -0.60 19.80
C ALA A 279 -16.23 0.01 19.73
N ASP A 280 -16.47 1.11 20.47
CA ASP A 280 -17.74 1.86 20.42
C ASP A 280 -17.97 2.52 19.05
N ILE A 281 -17.03 3.35 18.57
CA ILE A 281 -17.25 4.14 17.34
C ILE A 281 -17.29 3.29 16.07
N THR A 282 -16.67 2.10 16.09
CA THR A 282 -16.72 1.16 14.97
C THR A 282 -17.85 0.14 15.07
N GLY A 283 -18.68 0.22 16.13
CA GLY A 283 -19.87 -0.62 16.29
C GLY A 283 -19.61 -2.07 16.69
N PHE A 284 -18.41 -2.40 17.19
CA PHE A 284 -18.22 -3.66 17.91
C PHE A 284 -18.97 -3.65 19.25
N GLY A 285 -19.08 -2.47 19.87
CA GLY A 285 -19.75 -2.21 21.16
C GLY A 285 -19.02 -2.77 22.38
N ASP A 286 -18.26 -3.85 22.20
CA ASP A 286 -17.52 -4.55 23.23
C ASP A 286 -16.07 -4.83 22.79
N GLU A 287 -15.12 -4.56 23.69
CA GLU A 287 -13.69 -4.76 23.44
C GLU A 287 -13.35 -6.22 23.17
N GLU A 288 -14.00 -7.16 23.88
CA GLU A 288 -13.71 -8.58 23.74
C GLU A 288 -14.26 -9.14 22.41
N ARG A 289 -15.39 -8.62 21.93
CA ARG A 289 -15.90 -8.90 20.59
C ARG A 289 -14.95 -8.38 19.51
N MET A 290 -14.47 -7.15 19.64
CA MET A 290 -13.47 -6.60 18.71
C MET A 290 -12.18 -7.43 18.75
N ARG A 291 -11.65 -7.75 19.94
CA ARG A 291 -10.44 -8.55 20.11
C ARG A 291 -10.54 -9.90 19.42
N ARG A 292 -11.67 -10.61 19.58
CA ARG A 292 -11.91 -11.89 18.91
C ARG A 292 -11.93 -11.77 17.39
N ALA A 293 -12.53 -10.70 16.85
CA ALA A 293 -12.51 -10.43 15.41
C ALA A 293 -11.09 -10.15 14.90
N PHE A 294 -10.31 -9.35 15.62
CA PHE A 294 -8.90 -9.05 15.29
C PHE A 294 -8.02 -10.30 15.29
N VAL A 295 -8.10 -11.12 16.34
CA VAL A 295 -7.30 -12.35 16.42
C VAL A 295 -7.68 -13.33 15.32
N ARG A 296 -8.98 -13.47 15.03
CA ARG A 296 -9.48 -14.40 14.00
C ARG A 296 -9.08 -13.96 12.59
N THR A 297 -9.12 -12.67 12.28
CA THR A 297 -8.91 -12.16 10.92
C THR A 297 -7.47 -11.74 10.66
N LEU A 298 -6.79 -11.14 11.64
CA LEU A 298 -5.46 -10.53 11.49
C LEU A 298 -4.36 -11.28 12.27
N GLY A 299 -4.72 -12.31 13.05
CA GLY A 299 -3.77 -13.09 13.85
C GLY A 299 -3.18 -12.34 15.05
N LYS A 300 -3.55 -11.07 15.27
CA LYS A 300 -3.02 -10.23 16.36
C LYS A 300 -4.11 -9.41 17.05
N PRO A 301 -4.01 -9.17 18.38
CA PRO A 301 -5.01 -8.40 19.12
C PRO A 301 -4.89 -6.88 18.88
N PRO A 302 -5.96 -6.11 19.12
CA PRO A 302 -5.97 -4.64 18.99
C PRO A 302 -4.85 -3.95 19.80
N GLN A 303 -4.52 -4.47 20.99
CA GLN A 303 -3.43 -3.93 21.83
C GLN A 303 -2.08 -3.92 21.08
N ALA A 304 -1.79 -4.94 20.26
CA ALA A 304 -0.53 -5.03 19.56
C ALA A 304 -0.38 -3.88 18.54
N LEU A 305 -1.43 -3.62 17.76
CA LEU A 305 -1.47 -2.51 16.80
C LEU A 305 -1.34 -1.15 17.50
N LEU A 306 -2.08 -0.93 18.60
CA LEU A 306 -2.01 0.33 19.33
C LEU A 306 -0.62 0.56 19.96
N ARG A 307 0.02 -0.50 20.46
CA ARG A 307 1.40 -0.42 20.97
C ARG A 307 2.39 -0.11 19.85
N GLU A 308 2.31 -0.83 18.74
CA GLU A 308 3.12 -0.58 17.55
C GLU A 308 2.96 0.86 17.03
N ALA A 309 1.75 1.43 17.12
CA ALA A 309 1.49 2.82 16.73
C ALA A 309 2.11 3.82 17.71
N ARG A 310 1.97 3.59 19.03
CA ARG A 310 2.51 4.48 20.08
C ARG A 310 4.02 4.47 20.17
N GLU A 311 4.65 3.32 19.95
CA GLU A 311 6.11 3.20 19.89
C GLU A 311 6.70 3.99 18.71
N ARG A 312 5.98 4.05 17.58
CA ARG A 312 6.36 4.85 16.41
C ARG A 312 6.19 6.35 16.58
N VAL A 313 5.24 6.81 17.42
CA VAL A 313 5.06 8.26 17.71
C VAL A 313 6.12 8.79 18.68
N ARG A 314 6.74 7.91 19.47
CA ARG A 314 7.77 8.27 20.46
C ARG A 314 9.21 8.18 19.93
N ALA A 315 9.41 7.57 18.76
CA ALA A 315 10.69 7.43 18.08
C ALA A 315 10.86 8.53 17.04
#